data_AF-X1QVL7-F1
#
_entry.id   AF-X1QVL7-F1
#
_cell.length_a   1.000
_cell.length_b   1.000
_cell.length_c   1.000
_cell.angle_alpha   90.00
_cell.angle_beta   90.00
_cell.angle_gamma   90.00
#
_symmetry.space_group_name_H-M   'P 1'
#
loop_
_entity.id
_entity.type
_entity.pdbx_description
1 polymer ?
#
loop_
_entity_poly.entity_id
_entity_poly.type
_entity_poly.pdbx_seq_one_letter_code
_entity_poly.pdbx_strand_id
1 'polypeptide(L)'
;MAKASRDLILRDRLQFDVDANGDTALVYGRIDLSDFVNVVKREGMAVKEVRYQIRDPTASGVTGVFNPLMAIGAEAFASIKIFTTTTAYENAYDVGIASPDVISVFELTTVRDNPGATGENFANQWVLFGTPDLHPEGYNVVSDLLVGVCANDCTNFGGQTLEIDIMVIGEPVKLSEGDMTEMLTQAQDL
;
A
#
# COMPACT_ATOMS: atom_id res chain seq x y z
N MET A 1 -9.31 2.89 16.22
CA MET A 1 -8.05 2.78 16.98
C MET A 1 -8.26 1.67 18.01
N ALA A 2 -7.68 0.48 17.78
CA ALA A 2 -7.95 -0.83 18.42
C ALA A 2 -9.45 -1.06 18.75
N LYS A 3 -10.17 -1.76 17.87
CA LYS A 3 -11.63 -1.98 18.00
C LYS A 3 -11.92 -3.04 19.06
N ALA A 4 -11.01 -3.98 19.28
CA ALA A 4 -11.06 -5.02 20.31
C ALA A 4 -9.86 -4.94 21.27
N SER A 5 -10.02 -5.46 22.49
CA SER A 5 -9.00 -5.43 23.55
C SER A 5 -7.70 -6.20 23.23
N ARG A 6 -7.69 -6.99 22.16
CA ARG A 6 -6.54 -7.80 21.70
C ARG A 6 -5.92 -7.28 20.41
N ASP A 7 -6.46 -6.20 19.84
CA ASP A 7 -5.92 -5.63 18.61
C ASP A 7 -4.55 -5.00 18.90
N LEU A 8 -3.58 -5.37 18.08
CA LEU A 8 -2.26 -4.76 18.03
C LEU A 8 -2.23 -3.73 16.90
N ILE A 9 -1.50 -2.64 17.13
CA ILE A 9 -1.26 -1.61 16.13
C ILE A 9 0.23 -1.58 15.83
N LEU A 10 0.57 -2.06 14.65
CA LEU A 10 1.92 -1.99 14.09
C LEU A 10 2.02 -0.74 13.23
N ARG A 11 3.16 -0.06 13.30
CA ARG A 11 3.43 1.14 12.52
C ARG A 11 4.80 1.01 11.91
N ASP A 12 4.89 1.35 10.65
CA ASP A 12 6.16 1.36 9.93
C ASP A 12 6.16 2.48 8.90
N ARG A 13 7.33 2.71 8.29
CA ARG A 13 7.52 3.69 7.23
C ARG A 13 8.34 3.10 6.10
N LEU A 14 7.82 3.22 4.89
CA LEU A 14 8.55 2.91 3.66
C LEU A 14 9.01 4.20 2.98
N GLN A 15 10.27 4.27 2.57
CA GLN A 15 10.80 5.33 1.71
C GLN A 15 10.95 4.81 0.29
N PHE A 16 10.67 5.65 -0.70
CA PHE A 16 10.87 5.33 -2.12
C PHE A 16 11.30 6.57 -2.89
N ASP A 17 12.14 6.36 -3.90
CA ASP A 17 12.65 7.43 -4.76
C ASP A 17 11.78 7.57 -6.01
N VAL A 18 11.44 8.81 -6.34
CA VAL A 18 10.85 9.19 -7.62
C VAL A 18 11.98 9.65 -8.53
N ASP A 19 12.12 9.01 -9.68
CA ASP A 19 13.20 9.32 -10.61
C ASP A 19 13.00 10.71 -11.27
N ALA A 20 13.95 11.14 -12.09
CA ALA A 20 13.88 12.46 -12.73
C ALA A 20 12.70 12.61 -13.72
N ASN A 21 12.12 11.51 -14.20
CA ASN A 21 10.96 11.50 -15.09
C ASN A 21 9.63 11.44 -14.32
N GLY A 22 9.67 11.33 -12.99
CA GLY A 22 8.46 11.19 -12.17
C GLY A 22 8.04 9.74 -11.94
N ASP A 23 8.88 8.77 -12.27
CA ASP A 23 8.55 7.35 -12.19
C ASP A 23 9.21 6.67 -11.00
N THR A 24 8.53 5.65 -10.47
CA THR A 24 9.08 4.73 -9.47
C THR A 24 8.74 3.30 -9.89
N ALA A 25 9.76 2.52 -10.23
CA ALA A 25 9.61 1.08 -10.42
C ALA A 25 9.08 0.43 -9.14
N LEU A 26 8.38 -0.70 -9.25
CA LEU A 26 7.80 -1.38 -8.10
C LEU A 26 8.86 -1.70 -7.04
N VAL A 27 8.69 -1.13 -5.85
CA VAL A 27 9.52 -1.42 -4.66
C VAL A 27 8.66 -1.91 -3.52
N TYR A 28 9.26 -2.73 -2.65
CA TYR A 28 8.59 -3.34 -1.51
C TYR A 28 9.22 -2.95 -0.19
N GLY A 29 8.39 -2.51 0.75
CA GLY A 29 8.67 -2.57 2.18
C GLY A 29 8.19 -3.88 2.78
N ARG A 30 8.75 -4.28 3.92
CA ARG A 30 8.34 -5.48 4.65
C ARG A 30 7.97 -5.12 6.08
N ILE A 31 6.79 -5.53 6.51
CA ILE A 31 6.36 -5.43 7.91
C ILE A 31 6.60 -6.79 8.56
N ASP A 32 7.55 -6.83 9.48
CA ASP A 32 7.93 -8.03 10.24
C ASP A 32 6.80 -8.42 11.21
N LEU A 33 6.28 -9.64 11.04
CA LEU A 33 5.26 -10.24 11.89
C LEU A 33 5.79 -11.47 12.65
N SER A 34 7.11 -11.71 12.64
CA SER A 34 7.74 -12.91 13.17
C SER A 34 7.45 -13.17 14.66
N ASP A 35 7.17 -12.13 15.44
CA ASP A 35 6.73 -12.24 16.84
C ASP A 35 5.29 -12.74 17.01
N PHE A 36 4.48 -12.70 15.95
CA PHE A 36 3.04 -13.01 15.96
C PHE A 36 2.66 -14.21 15.09
N VAL A 37 3.54 -14.61 14.17
CA VAL A 37 3.29 -15.73 13.25
C VAL A 37 4.26 -16.89 13.51
N ASN A 38 3.72 -18.11 13.60
CA ASN A 38 4.51 -19.32 13.73
C ASN A 38 3.75 -20.51 13.12
N VAL A 39 4.20 -20.96 11.95
CA VAL A 39 3.60 -22.07 11.20
C VAL A 39 3.58 -23.37 12.02
N VAL A 40 4.65 -23.67 12.76
CA VAL A 40 4.77 -24.90 13.55
C VAL A 40 3.79 -24.91 14.73
N LYS A 41 3.59 -23.74 15.36
CA LYS A 41 2.68 -23.57 16.51
C LYS A 41 1.25 -23.19 16.12
N ARG A 42 0.98 -23.00 14.82
CA ARG A 42 -0.29 -22.54 14.24
C ARG A 42 -0.73 -21.19 14.79
N GLU A 43 0.26 -20.30 14.95
CA GLU A 43 0.05 -18.92 15.36
C GLU A 43 0.07 -18.07 14.10
N GLY A 44 -0.95 -17.23 13.94
CA GLY A 44 -1.09 -16.32 12.82
C GLY A 44 -1.53 -14.95 13.30
N MET A 45 -1.57 -14.01 12.38
CA MET A 45 -2.09 -12.66 12.61
C MET A 45 -3.30 -12.45 11.70
N ALA A 46 -4.45 -12.10 12.26
CA ALA A 46 -5.60 -11.67 11.48
C ALA A 46 -5.47 -10.17 11.23
N VAL A 47 -5.08 -9.78 10.01
CA VAL A 47 -4.98 -8.38 9.59
C VAL A 47 -6.39 -7.85 9.36
N LYS A 48 -6.81 -6.86 10.14
CA LYS A 48 -8.17 -6.29 10.08
C LYS A 48 -8.21 -4.98 9.32
N GLU A 49 -7.10 -4.23 9.34
CA GLU A 49 -7.04 -2.91 8.73
C GLU A 49 -5.60 -2.56 8.35
N VAL A 50 -5.43 -2.02 7.15
CA VAL A 50 -4.19 -1.37 6.73
C VAL A 50 -4.54 0.07 6.32
N ARG A 51 -3.75 1.02 6.81
CA ARG A 51 -3.87 2.45 6.47
C ARG A 51 -2.55 2.96 5.93
N TYR A 52 -2.67 3.88 4.98
CA TYR A 52 -1.54 4.53 4.33
C TYR A 52 -1.67 6.04 4.45
N GLN A 53 -0.55 6.71 4.58
CA GLN A 53 -0.43 8.15 4.39
C GLN A 53 0.85 8.44 3.62
N ILE A 54 0.71 9.03 2.43
CA ILE A 54 1.86 9.52 1.66
C ILE A 54 2.37 10.81 2.30
N ARG A 55 3.69 10.95 2.34
CA ARG A 55 4.39 12.10 2.90
C ARG A 55 5.52 12.53 1.97
N ASP A 56 5.67 13.83 1.88
CA ASP A 56 6.83 14.49 1.30
C ASP A 56 7.64 15.09 2.46
N PRO A 57 8.82 14.52 2.79
CA PRO A 57 9.66 15.02 3.88
C PRO A 57 10.38 16.32 3.52
N THR A 58 10.39 16.69 2.23
CA THR A 58 11.02 17.91 1.72
C THR A 58 10.06 19.09 1.63
N ALA A 59 8.76 18.84 1.79
CA ALA A 59 7.72 19.86 1.79
C ALA A 59 8.00 20.96 2.82
N SER A 60 8.10 22.20 2.36
CA SER A 60 8.44 23.37 3.20
C SER A 60 7.26 23.91 4.03
N GLY A 61 6.10 23.26 3.99
CA GLY A 61 4.85 23.70 4.64
C GLY A 61 4.69 23.14 6.06
N VAL A 62 4.05 23.91 6.95
CA VAL A 62 3.86 23.52 8.37
C VAL A 62 2.85 22.37 8.54
N THR A 63 1.91 22.22 7.60
CA THR A 63 0.82 21.23 7.71
C THR A 63 1.24 19.82 7.34
N GLY A 64 2.34 19.66 6.58
CA GLY A 64 2.81 18.35 6.10
C GLY A 64 1.79 17.60 5.23
N VAL A 65 0.78 18.29 4.68
CA VAL A 65 -0.21 17.69 3.78
C VAL A 65 0.46 17.42 2.43
N PHE A 66 0.34 16.19 1.94
CA PHE A 66 0.87 15.79 0.64
C PHE A 66 0.25 16.65 -0.48
N ASN A 67 1.08 17.16 -1.38
CA ASN A 67 0.59 17.93 -2.52
C ASN A 67 -0.09 16.98 -3.53
N PRO A 68 -1.41 17.06 -3.73
CA PRO A 68 -2.10 16.10 -4.58
C PRO A 68 -1.89 16.38 -6.07
N LEU A 69 -1.28 17.50 -6.47
CA LEU A 69 -0.89 17.75 -7.87
C LEU A 69 0.44 17.06 -8.15
N MET A 70 0.39 15.84 -8.67
CA MET A 70 1.59 15.01 -8.85
C MET A 70 2.33 15.27 -10.17
N ALA A 71 1.64 15.76 -11.20
CA ALA A 71 2.22 16.12 -12.49
C ALA A 71 2.32 17.64 -12.69
N ILE A 72 3.42 18.09 -13.27
CA ILE A 72 3.65 19.44 -13.82
C ILE A 72 4.12 19.31 -15.26
N GLY A 73 4.17 20.37 -16.07
CA GLY A 73 4.62 20.25 -17.47
C GLY A 73 3.53 19.78 -18.44
N ALA A 74 3.82 18.80 -19.29
CA ALA A 74 2.96 18.31 -20.38
C ALA A 74 2.16 17.02 -20.04
N GLU A 75 2.46 16.40 -18.91
CA GLU A 75 1.95 15.13 -18.42
C GLU A 75 0.47 15.26 -18.01
N ALA A 76 -0.44 14.66 -18.78
CA ALA A 76 -1.87 14.80 -18.54
C ALA A 76 -2.40 13.94 -17.37
N PHE A 77 -1.65 12.91 -16.98
CA PHE A 77 -2.04 11.95 -15.96
C PHE A 77 -0.82 11.57 -15.12
N ALA A 78 -1.00 11.44 -13.81
CA ALA A 78 -0.03 10.85 -12.90
C ALA A 78 -0.74 9.95 -11.91
N SER A 79 -0.04 8.92 -11.44
CA SER A 79 -0.61 7.94 -10.53
C SER A 79 0.42 7.38 -9.56
N ILE A 80 -0.01 7.17 -8.32
CA ILE A 80 0.70 6.36 -7.32
C ILE A 80 -0.22 5.21 -6.93
N LYS A 81 0.33 4.01 -6.90
CA LYS A 81 -0.36 2.81 -6.42
C LYS A 81 0.41 2.21 -5.26
N ILE A 82 -0.29 1.95 -4.16
CA ILE A 82 0.23 1.32 -2.95
C ILE A 82 -0.66 0.12 -2.65
N PHE A 83 -0.08 -1.02 -2.28
CA PHE A 83 -0.86 -2.19 -1.93
C PHE A 83 -0.14 -3.03 -0.88
N THR A 84 -0.90 -3.83 -0.14
CA THR A 84 -0.35 -4.78 0.83
C THR A 84 -0.69 -6.19 0.41
N THR A 85 0.32 -7.05 0.36
CA THR A 85 0.22 -8.45 -0.02
C THR A 85 1.05 -9.34 0.90
N THR A 86 0.83 -10.66 0.86
CA THR A 86 1.74 -11.65 1.46
C THR A 86 2.81 -12.13 0.48
N THR A 87 2.56 -12.00 -0.82
CA THR A 87 3.45 -12.44 -1.91
C THR A 87 3.87 -11.25 -2.78
N ALA A 88 5.14 -11.25 -3.22
CA ALA A 88 5.67 -10.21 -4.11
C ALA A 88 5.22 -10.48 -5.55
N TYR A 89 4.74 -9.44 -6.23
CA TYR A 89 4.41 -9.45 -7.64
C TYR A 89 5.60 -8.90 -8.44
N GLU A 90 5.78 -9.39 -9.66
CA GLU A 90 6.80 -8.84 -10.57
C GLU A 90 6.40 -7.43 -11.03
N ASN A 91 5.11 -7.22 -11.32
CA ASN A 91 4.59 -5.95 -11.80
C ASN A 91 3.37 -5.47 -11.02
N ALA A 92 3.27 -4.15 -10.83
CA ALA A 92 2.16 -3.54 -10.10
C ALA A 92 0.83 -3.52 -10.89
N TYR A 93 0.88 -3.69 -12.22
CA TYR A 93 -0.33 -3.77 -13.05
C TYR A 93 -1.07 -5.11 -12.90
N ASP A 94 -0.38 -6.16 -12.47
CA ASP A 94 -0.96 -7.49 -12.19
C ASP A 94 -1.71 -7.54 -10.86
N VAL A 95 -1.54 -6.52 -10.01
CA VAL A 95 -2.14 -6.44 -8.68
C VAL A 95 -3.51 -5.78 -8.77
N GLY A 96 -4.58 -6.53 -8.56
CA GLY A 96 -5.94 -6.02 -8.46
C GLY A 96 -6.64 -6.58 -7.22
N ILE A 97 -7.85 -6.10 -6.94
CA ILE A 97 -8.65 -6.57 -5.80
C ILE A 97 -9.06 -8.05 -5.89
N ALA A 98 -8.96 -8.64 -7.08
CA ALA A 98 -9.22 -10.05 -7.34
C ALA A 98 -7.94 -10.89 -7.45
N SER A 99 -6.77 -10.25 -7.39
CA SER A 99 -5.50 -10.97 -7.43
C SER A 99 -5.29 -11.71 -6.10
N PRO A 100 -4.65 -12.89 -6.10
CA PRO A 100 -4.41 -13.64 -4.88
C PRO A 100 -3.57 -12.84 -3.88
N ASP A 101 -3.69 -13.15 -2.60
CA ASP A 101 -2.82 -12.59 -1.56
C ASP A 101 -2.86 -11.06 -1.40
N VAL A 102 -3.84 -10.37 -2.00
CA VAL A 102 -4.01 -8.91 -1.88
C VAL A 102 -4.90 -8.57 -0.69
N ILE A 103 -4.37 -7.78 0.24
CA ILE A 103 -5.03 -7.40 1.50
C ILE A 103 -5.67 -6.02 1.41
N SER A 104 -5.05 -5.10 0.68
CA SER A 104 -5.57 -3.75 0.43
C SER A 104 -4.88 -3.11 -0.75
N VAL A 105 -5.59 -2.21 -1.44
CA VAL A 105 -5.10 -1.45 -2.59
C VAL A 105 -5.49 0.01 -2.43
N PHE A 106 -4.51 0.90 -2.58
CA PHE A 106 -4.66 2.34 -2.51
C PHE A 106 -4.12 2.99 -3.80
N GLU A 107 -4.94 3.82 -4.41
CA GLU A 107 -4.63 4.53 -5.64
C GLU A 107 -4.86 6.02 -5.46
N LEU A 108 -3.87 6.81 -5.83
CA LEU A 108 -3.95 8.27 -5.93
C LEU A 108 -3.67 8.63 -7.38
N THR A 109 -4.53 9.45 -7.98
CA THR A 109 -4.34 9.92 -9.35
C THR A 109 -4.56 11.41 -9.45
N THR A 110 -3.85 12.02 -10.40
CA THR A 110 -4.05 13.39 -10.84
C THR A 110 -4.29 13.38 -12.34
N VAL A 111 -5.38 14.02 -12.77
CA VAL A 111 -5.67 14.30 -14.17
C VAL A 111 -5.54 15.81 -14.37
N ARG A 112 -4.79 16.24 -15.38
CA ARG A 112 -4.71 17.64 -15.80
C ARG A 112 -5.40 17.82 -17.15
N ASP A 113 -6.31 18.78 -17.22
CA ASP A 113 -6.96 19.18 -18.47
C ASP A 113 -6.21 20.37 -19.08
N ASN A 114 -5.79 20.21 -20.34
CA ASN A 114 -4.92 21.12 -21.09
C ASN A 114 -3.56 21.42 -20.40
N PRO A 115 -2.74 20.39 -20.10
CA PRO A 115 -1.42 20.62 -19.48
C PRO A 115 -0.54 21.51 -20.36
N GLY A 116 0.14 22.49 -19.75
CA GLY A 116 0.99 23.49 -20.40
C GLY A 116 0.26 24.78 -20.86
N ALA A 117 -1.05 24.92 -20.63
CA ALA A 117 -1.82 26.08 -21.09
C ALA A 117 -1.98 27.18 -20.02
N THR A 118 -2.29 28.42 -20.44
CA THR A 118 -2.67 29.48 -19.50
C THR A 118 -4.08 29.21 -18.96
N GLY A 119 -4.18 28.64 -17.76
CA GLY A 119 -5.46 28.30 -17.10
C GLY A 119 -5.73 26.80 -17.05
N GLU A 120 -4.77 26.01 -16.57
CA GLU A 120 -4.91 24.56 -16.39
C GLU A 120 -5.93 24.24 -15.29
N ASN A 121 -6.78 23.24 -15.56
CA ASN A 121 -7.61 22.62 -14.54
C ASN A 121 -7.03 21.25 -14.19
N PHE A 122 -7.24 20.81 -12.95
CA PHE A 122 -6.85 19.47 -12.54
C PHE A 122 -7.93 18.85 -11.64
N ALA A 123 -7.97 17.53 -11.67
CA ALA A 123 -8.80 16.72 -10.79
C ALA A 123 -7.93 15.67 -10.12
N ASN A 124 -8.13 15.47 -8.83
CA ASN A 124 -7.44 14.44 -8.07
C ASN A 124 -8.46 13.41 -7.60
N GLN A 125 -8.10 12.14 -7.66
CA GLN A 125 -8.92 11.06 -7.14
C GLN A 125 -8.11 10.22 -6.16
N TRP A 126 -8.75 9.91 -5.03
CA TRP A 126 -8.22 9.03 -4.00
C TRP A 126 -9.17 7.83 -3.90
N VAL A 127 -8.64 6.62 -4.06
CA VAL A 127 -9.40 5.38 -3.96
C VAL A 127 -8.66 4.42 -3.05
N LEU A 128 -9.33 3.93 -2.02
CA LEU A 128 -8.83 2.88 -1.15
C LEU A 128 -9.84 1.73 -1.13
N PHE A 129 -9.36 0.55 -1.49
CA PHE A 129 -9.97 -0.73 -1.17
C PHE A 129 -9.23 -1.27 0.05
N GLY A 130 -9.76 -0.98 1.24
CA GLY A 130 -9.15 -1.37 2.49
C GLY A 130 -9.40 -2.83 2.81
N THR A 131 -8.67 -3.35 3.80
CA THR A 131 -8.94 -4.69 4.34
C THR A 131 -10.40 -4.90 4.75
N PRO A 132 -11.11 -3.93 5.38
CA PRO A 132 -12.54 -4.10 5.67
C PRO A 132 -13.44 -4.23 4.44
N ASP A 133 -13.01 -3.74 3.27
CA ASP A 133 -13.78 -3.80 2.03
C ASP A 133 -13.56 -5.15 1.32
N LEU A 134 -12.32 -5.65 1.33
CA LEU A 134 -11.92 -6.89 0.64
C LEU A 134 -12.10 -8.14 1.51
N HIS A 135 -11.80 -8.01 2.80
CA HIS A 135 -11.73 -9.08 3.81
C HIS A 135 -12.46 -8.63 5.10
N PRO A 136 -13.80 -8.56 5.09
CA PRO A 136 -14.57 -7.94 6.18
C PRO A 136 -14.37 -8.58 7.56
N GLU A 137 -14.01 -9.86 7.60
CA GLU A 137 -13.71 -10.61 8.83
C GLU A 137 -12.22 -10.57 9.23
N GLY A 138 -11.39 -9.87 8.43
CA GLY A 138 -9.94 -9.88 8.53
C GLY A 138 -9.29 -10.94 7.64
N TYR A 139 -8.01 -10.73 7.32
CA TYR A 139 -7.20 -11.61 6.49
C TYR A 139 -6.13 -12.29 7.34
N ASN A 140 -6.20 -13.61 7.45
CA ASN A 140 -5.25 -14.39 8.24
C ASN A 140 -3.93 -14.52 7.50
N VAL A 141 -2.82 -14.23 8.19
CA VAL A 141 -1.47 -14.40 7.67
C VAL A 141 -0.60 -15.24 8.61
N VAL A 142 0.31 -16.00 8.02
CA VAL A 142 1.36 -16.78 8.72
C VAL A 142 2.77 -16.37 8.30
N SER A 143 2.86 -15.29 7.53
CA SER A 143 4.07 -14.69 7.02
C SER A 143 4.02 -13.18 7.25
N ASP A 144 5.14 -12.54 6.99
CA ASP A 144 5.24 -11.09 6.98
C ASP A 144 4.40 -10.49 5.86
N LEU A 145 4.13 -9.19 5.99
CA LEU A 145 3.43 -8.42 4.96
C LEU A 145 4.43 -7.68 4.10
N LEU A 146 4.11 -7.61 2.82
CA LEU A 146 4.81 -6.81 1.83
C LEU A 146 3.95 -5.60 1.48
N VAL A 147 4.55 -4.42 1.46
CA VAL A 147 3.90 -3.17 1.04
C VAL A 147 4.56 -2.71 -0.24
N GLY A 148 3.88 -2.88 -1.36
CA GLY A 148 4.34 -2.45 -2.67
C GLY A 148 3.96 -1.00 -2.94
N VAL A 149 4.87 -0.25 -3.56
CA VAL A 149 4.60 1.08 -4.12
C VAL A 149 5.22 1.22 -5.52
N CYS A 150 4.49 1.86 -6.42
CA CYS A 150 5.00 2.38 -7.68
C CYS A 150 4.34 3.72 -8.02
N ALA A 151 4.99 4.47 -8.92
CA ALA A 151 4.52 5.77 -9.38
C ALA A 151 4.79 5.93 -10.88
N ASN A 152 3.89 6.60 -11.59
CA ASN A 152 4.06 7.02 -12.98
C ASN A 152 3.82 8.53 -13.10
N ASP A 153 4.65 9.20 -13.89
CA ASP A 153 4.49 10.61 -14.32
C ASP A 153 4.34 11.62 -13.16
N CYS A 154 4.84 11.29 -11.97
CA CYS A 154 4.82 12.14 -10.78
C CYS A 154 5.90 13.23 -10.84
N THR A 155 5.98 13.96 -11.96
CA THR A 155 7.05 14.91 -12.30
C THR A 155 7.21 16.06 -11.31
N ASN A 156 6.16 16.40 -10.56
CA ASN A 156 6.24 17.40 -9.50
C ASN A 156 7.14 16.97 -8.33
N PHE A 157 7.35 15.66 -8.20
CA PHE A 157 8.23 15.04 -7.20
C PHE A 157 9.51 14.46 -7.83
N GLY A 158 9.79 14.77 -9.10
CA GLY A 158 10.93 14.21 -9.82
C GLY A 158 12.25 14.45 -9.08
N GLY A 159 13.00 13.37 -8.86
CA GLY A 159 14.27 13.37 -8.13
C GLY A 159 14.16 13.52 -6.61
N GLN A 160 12.96 13.35 -6.03
CA GLN A 160 12.74 13.40 -4.58
C GLN A 160 12.54 12.00 -3.99
N THR A 161 12.81 11.89 -2.68
CA THR A 161 12.45 10.70 -1.88
C THR A 161 11.15 10.98 -1.13
N LEU A 162 10.13 10.18 -1.41
CA LEU A 162 8.84 10.24 -0.71
C LEU A 162 8.77 9.14 0.37
N GLU A 163 7.85 9.30 1.31
CA GLU A 163 7.62 8.32 2.37
C GLU A 163 6.15 7.89 2.43
N ILE A 164 5.90 6.67 2.89
CA ILE A 164 4.58 6.14 3.21
C ILE A 164 4.59 5.75 4.68
N ASP A 165 3.81 6.47 5.49
CA ASP A 165 3.47 6.01 6.84
C ASP A 165 2.42 4.89 6.71
N ILE A 166 2.70 3.73 7.30
CA ILE A 166 1.87 2.54 7.23
C ILE A 166 1.42 2.19 8.64
N MET A 167 0.13 1.92 8.80
CA MET A 167 -0.42 1.41 10.06
C MET A 167 -1.21 0.14 9.77
N VAL A 168 -0.83 -0.95 10.45
CA VAL A 168 -1.52 -2.23 10.40
C VAL A 168 -2.20 -2.46 11.74
N ILE A 169 -3.48 -2.80 11.70
CA ILE A 169 -4.25 -3.23 12.87
C ILE A 169 -4.66 -4.68 12.64
N GLY A 170 -4.37 -5.53 13.61
CA GLY A 170 -4.82 -6.92 13.57
C GLY A 170 -4.77 -7.56 14.94
N GLU A 171 -5.07 -8.85 15.01
CA GLU A 171 -5.01 -9.60 16.27
C GLU A 171 -4.29 -10.94 16.08
N PRO A 172 -3.47 -11.39 17.05
CA PRO A 172 -2.93 -12.74 17.03
C PRO A 172 -4.05 -13.78 17.15
N VAL A 173 -4.04 -14.77 16.26
CA VAL A 173 -5.03 -15.85 16.18
C VAL A 173 -4.36 -17.23 16.20
N LYS A 174 -5.12 -18.21 16.67
CA LYS A 174 -4.80 -19.64 16.53
C LYS A 174 -5.49 -20.14 15.26
N LEU A 175 -4.71 -20.70 14.34
CA LEU A 175 -5.23 -21.22 13.07
C LEU A 175 -5.55 -22.72 13.18
N SER A 176 -6.60 -23.16 12.49
CA SER A 176 -6.95 -24.58 12.38
C SER A 176 -6.05 -25.29 11.36
N GLU A 177 -6.07 -26.62 11.33
CA GLU A 177 -5.35 -27.40 10.31
C GLU A 177 -5.88 -27.14 8.89
N GLY A 178 -7.19 -26.89 8.76
CA GLY A 178 -7.81 -26.52 7.50
C GLY A 178 -7.28 -25.19 6.99
N ASP A 179 -7.29 -24.16 7.83
CA ASP A 179 -6.79 -22.82 7.47
C ASP A 179 -5.32 -22.88 7.04
N MET A 180 -4.49 -23.62 7.80
CA MET A 180 -3.07 -23.79 7.46
C MET A 180 -2.88 -24.48 6.10
N THR A 181 -3.75 -25.43 5.76
CA THR A 181 -3.68 -26.15 4.48
C THR A 181 -4.11 -25.24 3.34
N GLU A 182 -5.23 -24.52 3.49
CA GLU A 182 -5.73 -23.58 2.47
C GLU A 182 -4.71 -22.48 2.16
N MET A 183 -4.09 -21.89 3.18
CA MET A 183 -3.06 -20.86 3.01
C MET A 183 -1.82 -21.39 2.29
N LEU A 184 -1.39 -22.62 2.58
CA LEU A 184 -0.27 -23.24 1.88
C LEU A 184 -0.61 -23.62 0.43
N THR A 185 -1.88 -23.93 0.14
CA THR A 185 -2.32 -24.23 -1.23
C THR A 185 -2.53 -22.98 -2.08
N GLN A 186 -3.01 -21.87 -1.51
CA GLN A 186 -3.15 -20.59 -2.21
C GLN A 186 -1.79 -20.03 -2.67
N ALA A 187 -0.73 -20.21 -1.85
CA ALA A 187 0.63 -19.83 -2.22
C ALA A 187 1.21 -20.61 -3.43
N GLN A 188 0.55 -21.68 -3.89
CA GLN A 188 0.97 -22.48 -5.06
C GLN A 188 0.23 -22.14 -6.34
N ASP A 189 -0.83 -21.31 -6.29
CA ASP A 189 -1.71 -21.01 -7.45
C ASP A 189 -1.25 -19.78 -8.25
N LEU A 190 0.08 -19.53 -8.26
CA LEU A 190 0.75 -18.44 -8.98
C LEU A 190 1.72 -18.99 -10.04
#